data_AF-A0A4R7D2E7-F1
#
_entry.id   AF-A0A4R7D2E7-F1
#
_cell.length_a   1.000
_cell.length_b   1.000
_cell.length_c   1.000
_cell.angle_alpha   90.00
_cell.angle_beta   90.00
_cell.angle_gamma   90.00
#
_symmetry.space_group_name_H-M   'P 1'
#
loop_
_entity.id
_entity.type
_entity.pdbx_description
1 polymer ?
#
loop_
_entity_poly.entity_id
_entity_poly.type
_entity_poly.pdbx_seq_one_letter_code
_entity_poly.pdbx_strand_id
1 'polypeptide(L)'
;MKTSSTFSILFWVDFSRVKNNQASLYARITVNGKRAVISLKRKILISGWDVHKNRAKGTSQKSRILNSYLDETYNHLFQCYRDLKAENKLITAQAVKARFLRVDDAHRSVTDIIAYHNEDMRGKLKWGTQKNYFTTQKYVSKFLLKTYKSSDMYLSELDYDFIIKFEKFLRSYVPEDHQQRMGNNTVMKHIARFRKLINLSLKLGWIQRDPFINFESKYNKTERGFLRLDELQAIEEKSFATTRLQLVKDLI
;
A
#
# COMPACT_ATOMS: atom_id res chain seq x y z
N MET A 1 12.73 33.08 23.62
CA MET A 1 12.06 32.94 22.30
C MET A 1 10.67 32.34 22.51
N LYS A 2 9.59 33.07 22.23
CA LYS A 2 8.22 32.53 22.28
C LYS A 2 7.93 31.80 20.97
N THR A 3 8.16 30.50 20.91
CA THR A 3 7.70 29.65 19.79
C THR A 3 6.21 29.35 19.96
N SER A 4 5.34 30.33 19.75
CA SER A 4 3.91 30.07 19.68
C SER A 4 3.58 29.62 18.25
N SER A 5 3.54 28.31 18.05
CA SER A 5 2.96 27.75 16.83
C SER A 5 1.46 28.08 16.83
N THR A 6 1.02 28.99 15.96
CA THR A 6 -0.39 29.40 15.90
C THR A 6 -1.19 28.38 15.11
N PHE A 7 -2.22 27.78 15.72
CA PHE A 7 -3.17 26.88 15.07
C PHE A 7 -4.59 27.44 15.19
N SER A 8 -5.33 27.48 14.09
CA SER A 8 -6.76 27.83 14.12
C SER A 8 -7.56 27.08 13.06
N ILE A 9 -8.81 26.77 13.41
CA ILE A 9 -9.81 26.19 12.52
C ILE A 9 -10.95 27.20 12.35
N LEU A 10 -11.37 27.44 11.11
CA LEU A 10 -12.49 28.33 10.79
C LEU A 10 -13.44 27.63 9.82
N PHE A 11 -14.73 27.58 10.15
CA PHE A 11 -15.74 27.17 9.17
C PHE A 11 -16.26 28.38 8.42
N TRP A 12 -16.47 28.26 7.12
CA TRP A 12 -17.12 29.32 6.36
C TRP A 12 -17.87 28.76 5.17
N VAL A 13 -18.71 29.61 4.61
CA VAL A 13 -19.56 29.31 3.47
C VAL A 13 -19.08 30.13 2.29
N ASP A 14 -18.87 29.49 1.15
CA ASP A 14 -18.46 30.17 -0.06
C ASP A 14 -19.69 30.75 -0.79
N PHE A 15 -19.95 32.04 -0.56
CA PHE A 15 -21.02 32.78 -1.21
C PHE A 15 -20.72 33.14 -2.68
N SER A 16 -19.49 32.95 -3.17
CA SER A 16 -19.14 33.25 -4.56
C SER A 16 -19.70 32.22 -5.56
N ARG A 17 -20.07 31.02 -5.08
CA ARG A 17 -20.53 29.89 -5.90
C ARG A 17 -21.93 29.40 -5.50
N VAL A 18 -22.84 30.33 -5.28
CA VAL A 18 -24.23 30.04 -4.89
C VAL A 18 -25.00 29.43 -6.07
N LYS A 19 -25.73 28.34 -5.80
CA LYS A 19 -26.74 27.78 -6.72
C LYS A 19 -27.98 27.43 -5.91
N ASN A 20 -29.17 27.78 -6.41
CA ASN A 20 -30.45 27.51 -5.75
C ASN A 20 -30.52 27.99 -4.30
N ASN A 21 -30.02 29.20 -4.03
CA ASN A 21 -29.92 29.81 -2.69
C ASN A 21 -29.13 28.97 -1.66
N GLN A 22 -28.31 28.04 -2.14
CA GLN A 22 -27.43 27.21 -1.33
C GLN A 22 -25.97 27.50 -1.66
N ALA A 23 -25.14 27.46 -0.62
CA ALA A 23 -23.71 27.66 -0.71
C ALA A 23 -22.96 26.51 -0.06
N SER A 24 -21.73 26.25 -0.53
CA SER A 24 -20.91 25.12 -0.06
C SER A 24 -20.15 25.48 1.21
N LEU A 25 -20.07 24.52 2.13
CA LEU A 25 -19.44 24.67 3.43
C LEU A 25 -17.98 24.18 3.39
N TYR A 26 -17.08 24.95 3.98
CA TYR A 26 -15.64 24.71 4.01
C TYR A 26 -15.08 24.83 5.42
N ALA A 27 -13.99 24.12 5.68
CA ALA A 27 -13.15 24.27 6.86
C ALA A 27 -11.77 24.82 6.45
N ARG A 28 -11.27 25.79 7.22
CA ARG A 28 -9.95 26.43 7.04
C ARG A 28 -9.09 25.95 8.16
N ILE A 29 -7.90 25.47 7.83
CA ILE A 29 -6.85 25.24 8.80
C ILE A 29 -5.81 26.32 8.57
N THR A 30 -5.39 27.01 9.64
CA THR A 30 -4.26 27.94 9.61
C THR A 30 -3.20 27.44 10.57
N VAL A 31 -1.97 27.27 10.07
CA VAL A 31 -0.78 26.93 10.86
C VAL A 31 0.32 27.90 10.51
N ASN A 32 0.83 28.64 11.51
CA ASN A 32 1.92 29.62 11.35
C ASN A 32 1.69 30.55 10.14
N GLY A 33 0.49 31.11 10.02
CA GLY A 33 0.09 32.02 8.94
C GLY A 33 -0.23 31.35 7.59
N LYS A 34 0.16 30.09 7.36
CA LYS A 34 -0.17 29.35 6.13
C LYS A 34 -1.52 28.64 6.25
N ARG A 35 -2.29 28.62 5.15
CA ARG A 35 -3.68 28.16 5.13
C ARG A 35 -3.88 26.93 4.25
N ALA A 36 -4.77 26.03 4.67
CA ALA A 36 -5.29 24.94 3.86
C ALA A 36 -6.81 24.91 3.96
N VAL A 37 -7.48 24.53 2.86
CA VAL A 37 -8.94 24.54 2.73
C VAL A 37 -9.46 23.12 2.48
N ILE A 38 -10.53 22.76 3.17
CA ILE A 38 -11.23 21.47 3.04
C ILE A 38 -12.69 21.76 2.70
N SER A 39 -13.19 21.16 1.61
CA SER A 39 -14.62 21.14 1.34
C SER A 39 -15.28 20.10 2.24
N LEU A 40 -16.29 20.49 3.01
CA LEU A 40 -17.07 19.56 3.83
C LEU A 40 -18.16 18.84 3.03
N LYS A 41 -18.21 19.05 1.71
CA LYS A 41 -19.17 18.42 0.78
C LYS A 41 -20.64 18.58 1.19
N ARG A 42 -20.95 19.64 1.96
CA ARG A 42 -22.31 20.00 2.38
C ARG A 42 -22.69 21.35 1.79
N LYS A 43 -23.96 21.48 1.43
CA LYS A 43 -24.57 22.73 1.01
C LYS A 43 -25.57 23.20 2.05
N ILE A 44 -25.62 24.50 2.29
CA ILE A 44 -26.51 25.11 3.27
C ILE A 44 -27.21 26.33 2.67
N LEU A 45 -28.42 26.62 3.13
CA LEU A 45 -29.12 27.84 2.77
C LEU A 45 -28.39 29.06 3.34
N ILE A 46 -28.23 30.09 2.53
CA ILE A 46 -27.53 31.33 2.91
C ILE A 46 -28.18 31.97 4.14
N SER A 47 -29.51 32.03 4.18
CA SER A 47 -30.29 32.56 5.30
C SER A 47 -30.13 31.77 6.60
N GLY A 48 -29.69 30.52 6.50
CA GLY A 48 -29.48 29.61 7.63
C GLY A 48 -28.07 29.66 8.23
N TRP A 49 -27.18 30.53 7.74
CA TRP A 49 -25.81 30.66 8.24
C TRP A 49 -25.60 31.98 9.00
N ASP A 50 -24.89 31.90 10.12
CA ASP A 50 -24.41 33.05 10.87
C ASP A 50 -22.91 33.24 10.59
N VAL A 51 -22.59 34.31 9.86
CA VAL A 51 -21.21 34.62 9.43
C VAL A 51 -20.32 35.02 10.61
N HIS A 52 -20.88 35.67 11.64
CA HIS A 52 -20.10 36.10 12.81
C HIS A 52 -19.77 34.91 13.71
N LYS A 53 -20.73 34.00 13.88
CA LYS A 53 -20.54 32.79 14.70
C LYS A 53 -19.90 31.64 13.94
N ASN A 54 -19.81 31.73 12.61
CA ASN A 54 -19.37 30.65 11.73
C ASN A 54 -20.14 29.34 11.99
N ARG A 55 -21.46 29.46 12.17
CA ARG A 55 -22.37 28.37 12.56
C ARG A 55 -23.73 28.50 11.91
N ALA A 56 -24.52 27.43 11.95
CA ALA A 56 -25.92 27.48 11.55
C ALA A 56 -26.74 28.36 12.50
N LYS A 57 -27.61 29.21 11.94
CA LYS A 57 -28.50 30.11 12.67
C LYS A 57 -29.74 29.38 13.18
N GLY A 58 -30.25 29.83 14.34
CA GLY A 58 -31.51 29.39 14.93
C GLY A 58 -31.45 28.07 15.69
N THR A 59 -32.60 27.65 16.22
CA THR A 59 -32.77 26.48 17.11
C THR A 59 -33.43 25.28 16.44
N SER A 60 -33.60 25.32 15.12
CA SER A 60 -34.22 24.22 14.36
C SER A 60 -33.41 22.92 14.48
N GLN A 61 -34.07 21.77 14.34
CA GLN A 61 -33.39 20.47 14.35
C GLN A 61 -32.29 20.40 13.28
N LYS A 62 -32.52 20.97 12.09
CA LYS A 62 -31.52 21.05 11.02
C LYS A 62 -30.29 21.86 11.44
N SER A 63 -30.50 23.00 12.10
CA SER A 63 -29.42 23.86 12.62
C SER A 63 -28.61 23.16 13.71
N ARG A 64 -29.28 22.44 14.62
CA ARG A 64 -28.62 21.65 15.69
C ARG A 64 -27.77 20.52 15.11
N ILE A 65 -28.30 19.74 14.17
CA ILE A 65 -27.56 18.65 13.51
C ILE A 65 -26.32 19.18 12.78
N LEU A 66 -26.46 20.29 12.04
CA LEU A 66 -25.33 20.89 11.34
C LEU A 66 -24.25 21.40 12.31
N ASN A 67 -24.65 22.05 13.40
CA ASN A 67 -23.72 22.52 14.42
C ASN A 67 -23.00 21.36 15.13
N SER A 68 -23.70 20.27 15.46
CA SER A 68 -23.07 19.04 15.99
C SER A 68 -22.02 18.48 15.04
N TYR A 69 -22.35 18.39 13.74
CA TYR A 69 -21.41 17.96 12.72
C TYR A 69 -20.17 18.87 12.62
N LEU A 70 -20.34 20.18 12.76
CA LEU A 70 -19.23 21.14 12.80
C LEU A 70 -18.35 20.94 14.03
N ASP A 71 -18.95 20.68 15.19
CA ASP A 71 -18.25 20.40 16.44
C ASP A 71 -17.44 19.10 16.34
N GLU A 72 -18.03 18.02 15.82
CA GLU A 72 -17.33 16.76 15.54
C GLU A 72 -16.17 16.96 14.56
N THR A 73 -16.40 17.72 13.48
CA THR A 73 -15.38 18.02 12.47
C THR A 73 -14.23 18.83 13.07
N TYR A 74 -14.54 19.80 13.93
CA TYR A 74 -13.54 20.60 14.65
C TYR A 74 -12.68 19.71 15.54
N ASN A 75 -13.32 18.86 16.34
CA ASN A 75 -12.63 17.96 17.26
C ASN A 75 -11.70 16.99 16.50
N HIS A 76 -12.15 16.44 15.37
CA HIS A 76 -11.33 15.56 14.55
C HIS A 76 -10.13 16.32 13.94
N LEU A 77 -10.34 17.50 13.37
CA LEU A 77 -9.25 18.36 12.86
C LEU A 77 -8.23 18.72 13.94
N PHE A 78 -8.71 19.03 15.15
CA PHE A 78 -7.86 19.32 16.29
C PHE A 78 -7.08 18.09 16.75
N GLN A 79 -7.70 16.91 16.74
CA GLN A 79 -7.03 15.66 17.05
C GLN A 79 -5.91 15.36 16.04
N CYS A 80 -6.15 15.54 14.73
CA CYS A 80 -5.10 15.40 13.72
C CYS A 80 -3.88 16.30 13.99
N TYR A 81 -4.10 17.54 14.44
CA TYR A 81 -3.02 18.43 14.86
C TYR A 81 -2.27 17.91 16.09
N ARG A 82 -3.00 17.39 17.09
CA ARG A 82 -2.41 16.81 18.30
C ARG A 82 -1.56 15.57 17.99
N ASP A 83 -2.05 14.70 17.11
CA ASP A 83 -1.35 13.48 16.70
C ASP A 83 -0.04 13.82 15.99
N LEU A 84 -0.08 14.74 15.01
CA LEU A 84 1.13 15.24 14.34
C LEU A 84 2.15 15.84 15.31
N LYS A 85 1.66 16.54 16.35
CA LYS A 85 2.52 17.09 17.42
C LYS A 85 3.12 15.99 18.28
N ALA A 86 2.35 14.97 18.66
CA ALA A 86 2.81 13.84 19.45
C ALA A 86 3.83 12.97 18.70
N GLU A 87 3.66 12.81 17.38
CA GLU A 87 4.56 12.10 16.47
C GLU A 87 5.85 12.88 16.14
N ASN A 88 6.02 14.10 16.67
CA ASN A 88 7.12 15.02 16.31
C ASN A 88 7.25 15.26 14.79
N LYS A 89 6.13 15.18 14.03
CA LYS A 89 6.11 15.48 12.59
C LYS A 89 6.05 16.99 12.36
N LEU A 90 6.51 17.43 11.18
CA LEU A 90 6.42 18.84 10.78
C LEU A 90 4.96 19.26 10.65
N ILE A 91 4.51 20.14 11.55
CA ILE A 91 3.12 20.61 11.57
C ILE A 91 2.94 21.74 10.55
N THR A 92 2.16 21.47 9.50
CA THR A 92 1.70 22.46 8.52
C THR A 92 0.20 22.35 8.33
N ALA A 93 -0.45 23.41 7.83
CA ALA A 93 -1.88 23.37 7.53
C ALA A 93 -2.22 22.27 6.50
N GLN A 94 -1.29 22.01 5.57
CA GLN A 94 -1.43 20.94 4.58
C GLN A 94 -1.26 19.55 5.21
N ALA A 95 -0.35 19.38 6.18
CA ALA A 95 -0.19 18.12 6.91
C ALA A 95 -1.44 17.78 7.73
N VAL A 96 -2.01 18.75 8.46
CA VAL A 96 -3.27 18.56 9.21
C VAL A 96 -4.42 18.21 8.25
N LYS A 97 -4.51 18.90 7.10
CA LYS A 97 -5.49 18.58 6.05
C LYS A 97 -5.30 17.17 5.52
N ALA A 98 -4.07 16.78 5.25
CA ALA A 98 -3.76 15.45 4.75
C ALA A 98 -4.14 14.38 5.79
N ARG A 99 -3.86 14.57 7.09
CA ARG A 99 -4.27 13.65 8.16
C ARG A 99 -5.76 13.51 8.29
N PHE A 100 -6.47 14.63 8.27
CA PHE A 100 -7.93 14.64 8.32
C PHE A 100 -8.56 13.89 7.12
N LEU A 101 -7.97 14.03 5.94
CA LEU A 101 -8.39 13.31 4.73
C LEU A 101 -7.81 11.89 4.65
N ARG A 102 -7.00 11.45 5.62
CA ARG A 102 -6.25 10.18 5.65
C ARG A 102 -5.29 10.00 4.46
N VAL A 103 -4.65 11.08 4.05
CA VAL A 103 -3.68 11.17 2.94
C VAL A 103 -2.27 11.55 3.43
N ASP A 104 -2.06 11.77 4.73
CA ASP A 104 -0.73 12.16 5.24
C ASP A 104 0.16 10.98 5.64
N ASP A 105 -0.42 9.93 6.19
CA ASP A 105 0.14 8.60 6.13
C ASP A 105 -0.22 8.12 4.74
N ALA A 106 0.80 8.07 3.89
CA ALA A 106 0.71 7.34 2.65
C ALA A 106 0.24 5.93 3.05
N HIS A 107 -1.05 5.66 2.87
CA HIS A 107 -1.60 4.32 2.99
C HIS A 107 -1.01 3.57 1.80
N ARG A 108 0.25 3.18 1.97
CA ARG A 108 1.06 2.62 0.91
C ARG A 108 0.50 1.24 0.67
N SER A 109 0.22 0.97 -0.58
CA SER A 109 -0.35 -0.31 -0.98
C SER A 109 0.74 -1.33 -1.28
N VAL A 110 0.31 -2.57 -1.48
CA VAL A 110 1.16 -3.64 -2.01
C VAL A 110 1.76 -3.22 -3.36
N THR A 111 0.98 -2.53 -4.19
CA THR A 111 1.47 -2.02 -5.49
C THR A 111 2.49 -0.92 -5.32
N ASP A 112 2.33 -0.03 -4.34
CA ASP A 112 3.31 1.03 -4.05
C ASP A 112 4.69 0.47 -3.69
N ILE A 113 4.77 -0.54 -2.82
CA ILE A 113 6.07 -1.12 -2.45
C ILE A 113 6.70 -1.87 -3.61
N ILE A 114 5.89 -2.51 -4.46
CA ILE A 114 6.35 -3.16 -5.67
C ILE A 114 6.96 -2.13 -6.62
N ALA A 115 6.27 -1.00 -6.86
CA ALA A 115 6.75 0.06 -7.73
C ALA A 115 8.05 0.67 -7.20
N TYR A 116 8.08 1.01 -5.90
CA TYR A 116 9.26 1.54 -5.23
C TYR A 116 10.47 0.59 -5.34
N HIS A 117 10.27 -0.70 -5.06
CA HIS A 117 11.32 -1.71 -5.19
C HIS A 117 11.81 -1.84 -6.64
N ASN A 118 10.90 -1.84 -7.62
CA ASN A 118 11.27 -1.97 -9.03
C ASN A 118 12.07 -0.77 -9.55
N GLU A 119 11.72 0.43 -9.08
CA GLU A 119 12.46 1.66 -9.39
C GLU A 119 13.84 1.66 -8.73
N ASP A 120 13.91 1.39 -7.42
CA ASP A 120 15.18 1.37 -6.69
C ASP A 120 16.15 0.29 -7.17
N MET A 121 15.64 -0.87 -7.61
CA MET A 121 16.45 -1.99 -8.09
C MET A 121 16.82 -1.92 -9.57
N ARG A 122 16.36 -0.89 -10.30
CA ARG A 122 16.69 -0.71 -11.71
C ARG A 122 18.21 -0.58 -11.88
N GLY A 123 18.80 -1.44 -12.71
CA GLY A 123 20.25 -1.49 -12.94
C GLY A 123 21.06 -2.13 -11.80
N LYS A 124 20.47 -2.43 -10.63
CA LYS A 124 21.16 -3.08 -9.51
C LYS A 124 21.02 -4.60 -9.53
N LEU A 125 19.91 -5.12 -10.06
CA LEU A 125 19.66 -6.56 -10.15
C LEU A 125 20.02 -7.14 -11.52
N LYS A 126 20.66 -8.31 -11.52
CA LYS A 126 20.77 -9.14 -12.73
C LYS A 126 19.37 -9.51 -13.23
N TRP A 127 19.20 -9.54 -14.55
CA TRP A 127 17.92 -9.82 -15.21
C TRP A 127 17.20 -11.08 -14.68
N GLY A 128 17.95 -12.18 -14.47
CA GLY A 128 17.37 -13.43 -13.95
C GLY A 128 16.70 -13.26 -12.58
N THR A 129 17.25 -12.42 -11.71
CA THR A 129 16.64 -12.10 -10.41
C THR A 129 15.46 -11.15 -10.58
N GLN A 130 15.58 -10.14 -11.43
CA GLN A 130 14.50 -9.18 -11.68
C GLN A 130 13.26 -9.84 -12.28
N LYS A 131 13.44 -10.72 -13.28
CA LYS A 131 12.39 -11.54 -13.87
C LYS A 131 11.61 -12.32 -12.81
N ASN A 132 12.31 -12.91 -11.85
CA ASN A 132 11.71 -13.65 -10.74
C ASN A 132 10.86 -12.78 -9.81
N TYR A 133 11.24 -11.51 -9.59
CA TYR A 133 10.40 -10.54 -8.88
C TYR A 133 9.14 -10.23 -9.67
N PHE A 134 9.25 -9.96 -10.97
CA PHE A 134 8.08 -9.71 -11.83
C PHE A 134 7.09 -10.88 -11.83
N THR A 135 7.57 -12.13 -11.89
CA THR A 135 6.71 -13.31 -11.76
C THR A 135 5.99 -13.32 -10.41
N THR A 136 6.70 -13.02 -9.32
CA THR A 136 6.10 -12.98 -7.97
C THR A 136 5.04 -11.88 -7.88
N GLN A 137 5.31 -10.69 -8.42
CA GLN A 137 4.38 -9.57 -8.47
C GLN A 137 3.10 -9.95 -9.23
N LYS A 138 3.22 -10.60 -10.40
CA LYS A 138 2.07 -11.12 -11.16
C LYS A 138 1.22 -12.08 -10.31
N TYR A 139 1.85 -12.96 -9.53
CA TYR A 139 1.13 -13.88 -8.65
C TYR A 139 0.45 -13.18 -7.47
N VAL A 140 1.07 -12.15 -6.89
CA VAL A 140 0.43 -11.31 -5.87
C VAL A 140 -0.80 -10.62 -6.45
N SER A 141 -0.71 -9.98 -7.62
CA SER A 141 -1.87 -9.34 -8.26
C SER A 141 -2.99 -10.34 -8.59
N LYS A 142 -2.66 -11.52 -9.11
CA LYS A 142 -3.65 -12.59 -9.38
C LYS A 142 -4.31 -13.08 -8.08
N PHE A 143 -3.54 -13.20 -6.99
CA PHE A 143 -4.04 -13.59 -5.68
C PHE A 143 -5.02 -12.55 -5.13
N LEU A 144 -4.65 -11.27 -5.17
CA LEU A 144 -5.51 -10.16 -4.70
C LEU A 144 -6.85 -10.15 -5.43
N LEU A 145 -6.82 -10.25 -6.77
CA LEU A 145 -8.03 -10.29 -7.60
C LEU A 145 -8.89 -11.52 -7.30
N LYS A 146 -8.27 -12.70 -7.13
CA LYS A 146 -9.02 -13.95 -6.91
C LYS A 146 -9.66 -13.98 -5.52
N THR A 147 -8.89 -13.66 -4.48
CA THR A 147 -9.25 -13.86 -3.07
C THR A 147 -10.00 -12.68 -2.48
N TYR A 148 -9.54 -11.45 -2.77
CA TYR A 148 -10.06 -10.23 -2.16
C TYR A 148 -10.91 -9.38 -3.11
N LYS A 149 -11.04 -9.79 -4.39
CA LYS A 149 -11.79 -9.06 -5.43
C LYS A 149 -11.30 -7.62 -5.62
N SER A 150 -10.02 -7.37 -5.33
CA SER A 150 -9.38 -6.08 -5.44
C SER A 150 -8.11 -6.19 -6.27
N SER A 151 -7.77 -5.13 -7.01
CA SER A 151 -6.48 -5.01 -7.71
C SER A 151 -5.34 -4.64 -6.77
N ASP A 152 -5.64 -4.13 -5.57
CA ASP A 152 -4.66 -3.64 -4.61
C ASP A 152 -5.14 -3.78 -3.16
N MET A 153 -4.22 -3.60 -2.21
CA MET A 153 -4.51 -3.68 -0.78
C MET A 153 -3.51 -2.83 0.00
N TYR A 154 -3.93 -2.20 1.09
CA TYR A 154 -3.01 -1.44 1.93
C TYR A 154 -2.05 -2.38 2.65
N LEU A 155 -0.79 -1.98 2.78
CA LEU A 155 0.21 -2.77 3.51
C LEU A 155 -0.18 -2.96 4.98
N SER A 156 -0.92 -2.01 5.56
CA SER A 156 -1.45 -2.08 6.92
C SER A 156 -2.53 -3.13 7.13
N GLU A 157 -3.16 -3.61 6.06
CA GLU A 157 -4.18 -4.67 6.11
C GLU A 157 -3.54 -6.06 6.07
N LEU A 158 -2.25 -6.16 5.78
CA LEU A 158 -1.56 -7.45 5.73
C LEU A 158 -1.37 -7.99 7.14
N ASP A 159 -1.82 -9.23 7.33
CA ASP A 159 -1.67 -9.99 8.56
C ASP A 159 -1.15 -11.40 8.26
N TYR A 160 -1.05 -12.23 9.31
CA TYR A 160 -0.58 -13.61 9.15
C TYR A 160 -1.52 -14.46 8.27
N ASP A 161 -2.84 -14.23 8.35
CA ASP A 161 -3.83 -14.95 7.55
C ASP A 161 -3.68 -14.64 6.05
N PHE A 162 -3.35 -13.40 5.69
CA PHE A 162 -2.99 -13.04 4.33
C PHE A 162 -1.83 -13.90 3.81
N ILE A 163 -0.77 -14.09 4.62
CA ILE A 163 0.42 -14.87 4.22
C ILE A 163 0.05 -16.33 3.97
N ILE A 164 -0.75 -16.92 4.87
CA ILE A 164 -1.23 -18.31 4.74
C ILE A 164 -2.14 -18.48 3.52
N LYS A 165 -3.06 -17.54 3.28
CA LYS A 165 -3.91 -17.54 2.09
C LYS A 165 -3.10 -17.38 0.81
N PHE A 166 -2.05 -16.55 0.82
CA PHE A 166 -1.17 -16.39 -0.33
C PHE A 166 -0.37 -17.67 -0.61
N GLU A 167 0.18 -18.31 0.42
CA GLU A 167 0.83 -19.62 0.28
C GLU A 167 -0.13 -20.67 -0.31
N LYS A 168 -1.34 -20.78 0.24
CA LYS A 168 -2.37 -21.71 -0.24
C LYS A 168 -2.73 -21.44 -1.70
N PHE A 169 -2.86 -20.16 -2.07
CA PHE A 169 -3.07 -19.75 -3.45
C PHE A 169 -1.94 -20.26 -4.36
N LEU A 170 -0.68 -19.98 -4.02
CA LEU A 170 0.48 -20.42 -4.80
C LEU A 170 0.51 -21.94 -4.97
N ARG A 171 0.26 -22.72 -3.90
CA ARG A 171 0.22 -24.20 -3.97
C ARG A 171 -0.88 -24.72 -4.90
N SER A 172 -2.01 -24.02 -4.99
CA SER A 172 -3.15 -24.39 -5.84
C SER A 172 -3.06 -23.87 -7.27
N TYR A 173 -2.22 -22.87 -7.51
CA TYR A 173 -2.13 -22.17 -8.79
C TYR A 173 -1.36 -23.01 -9.82
N VAL A 174 -1.93 -23.12 -11.02
CA VAL A 174 -1.30 -23.75 -12.19
C VAL A 174 -0.87 -22.62 -13.15
N PRO A 175 0.43 -22.41 -13.36
CA PRO A 175 0.94 -21.45 -14.33
C PRO A 175 0.52 -21.80 -15.76
N GLU A 176 0.36 -20.77 -16.60
CA GLU A 176 -0.02 -20.92 -18.02
C GLU A 176 1.14 -21.46 -18.87
N ASP A 177 2.38 -21.15 -18.49
CA ASP A 177 3.60 -21.47 -19.22
C ASP A 177 4.10 -22.90 -18.94
N HIS A 178 3.92 -23.37 -17.71
CA HIS A 178 4.24 -24.73 -17.31
C HIS A 178 2.99 -25.28 -16.64
N GLN A 179 2.26 -26.16 -17.32
CA GLN A 179 0.94 -26.70 -16.93
C GLN A 179 1.00 -27.63 -15.69
N GLN A 180 1.93 -27.38 -14.76
CA GLN A 180 2.15 -28.13 -13.55
C GLN A 180 2.11 -27.21 -12.33
N ARG A 181 1.59 -27.74 -11.22
CA ARG A 181 1.58 -27.01 -9.94
C ARG A 181 3.00 -26.77 -9.45
N MET A 182 3.18 -25.65 -8.75
CA MET A 182 4.48 -25.31 -8.16
C MET A 182 4.85 -26.26 -7.02
N GLY A 183 6.06 -26.80 -7.06
CA GLY A 183 6.64 -27.56 -5.95
C GLY A 183 6.94 -26.67 -4.73
N ASN A 184 7.14 -27.30 -3.56
CA ASN A 184 7.32 -26.60 -2.27
C ASN A 184 8.41 -25.51 -2.31
N ASN A 185 9.59 -25.84 -2.83
CA ASN A 185 10.72 -24.89 -2.89
C ASN A 185 10.42 -23.67 -3.79
N THR A 186 9.63 -23.85 -4.85
CA THR A 186 9.22 -22.77 -5.74
C THR A 186 8.24 -21.83 -5.02
N VAL A 187 7.25 -22.39 -4.33
CA VAL A 187 6.32 -21.62 -3.49
C VAL A 187 7.09 -20.81 -2.44
N MET A 188 8.01 -21.44 -1.70
CA MET A 188 8.82 -20.76 -0.69
C MET A 188 9.68 -19.63 -1.28
N LYS A 189 10.23 -19.80 -2.49
CA LYS A 189 10.96 -18.73 -3.18
C LYS A 189 10.08 -17.51 -3.50
N HIS A 190 8.82 -17.72 -3.92
CA HIS A 190 7.88 -16.61 -4.14
C HIS A 190 7.54 -15.92 -2.83
N ILE A 191 7.27 -16.68 -1.77
CA ILE A 191 6.99 -16.12 -0.45
C ILE A 191 8.19 -15.33 0.09
N ALA A 192 9.42 -15.83 -0.06
CA ALA A 192 10.63 -15.14 0.37
C ALA A 192 10.83 -13.79 -0.36
N ARG A 193 10.52 -13.73 -1.66
CA ARG A 193 10.55 -12.47 -2.42
C ARG A 193 9.47 -11.49 -1.97
N PHE A 194 8.27 -11.97 -1.68
CA PHE A 194 7.22 -11.11 -1.13
C PHE A 194 7.60 -10.61 0.28
N ARG A 195 8.15 -11.47 1.14
CA ARG A 195 8.72 -11.11 2.46
C ARG A 195 9.80 -10.04 2.34
N LYS A 196 10.65 -10.09 1.31
CA LYS A 196 11.65 -9.05 1.05
C LYS A 196 11.01 -7.68 0.80
N LEU A 197 9.89 -7.62 0.09
CA LEU A 197 9.13 -6.38 -0.14
C LEU A 197 8.52 -5.88 1.17
N ILE A 198 7.89 -6.75 1.97
CA ILE A 198 7.29 -6.37 3.25
C ILE A 198 8.36 -5.89 4.25
N ASN A 199 9.52 -6.55 4.29
CA ASN A 199 10.66 -6.10 5.09
C ASN A 199 11.18 -4.73 4.64
N LEU A 200 11.11 -4.42 3.34
CA LEU A 200 11.43 -3.09 2.84
C LEU A 200 10.41 -2.06 3.33
N SER A 201 9.10 -2.38 3.29
CA SER A 201 8.05 -1.51 3.84
C SER A 201 8.25 -1.21 5.34
N LEU A 202 8.66 -2.21 6.13
CA LEU A 202 9.01 -2.03 7.55
C LEU A 202 10.19 -1.05 7.72
N LYS A 203 11.27 -1.24 6.95
CA LYS A 203 12.45 -0.36 7.00
C LYS A 203 12.15 1.08 6.58
N LEU A 204 11.21 1.27 5.65
CA LEU A 204 10.74 2.58 5.22
C LEU A 204 9.71 3.21 6.19
N GLY A 205 9.30 2.48 7.23
CA GLY A 205 8.29 2.93 8.19
C GLY A 205 6.86 2.97 7.62
N TRP A 206 6.59 2.29 6.51
CA TRP A 206 5.27 2.26 5.87
C TRP A 206 4.27 1.36 6.60
N ILE A 207 4.79 0.40 7.38
CA ILE A 207 4.02 -0.45 8.29
C ILE A 207 4.77 -0.59 9.61
N GLN A 208 4.02 -0.80 10.69
CA GLN A 208 4.56 -0.92 12.05
C GLN A 208 4.72 -2.36 12.51
N ARG A 209 3.89 -3.28 11.97
CA ARG A 209 3.85 -4.69 12.36
C ARG A 209 4.25 -5.56 11.17
N ASP A 210 5.10 -6.55 11.43
CA ASP A 210 5.46 -7.55 10.43
C ASP A 210 4.37 -8.65 10.33
N PRO A 211 3.65 -8.79 9.19
CA PRO A 211 2.70 -9.89 8.99
C PRO A 211 3.38 -11.25 8.90
N PHE A 212 4.68 -11.29 8.62
CA PHE A 212 5.47 -12.51 8.52
C PHE A 212 6.05 -12.98 9.86
N ILE A 213 5.81 -12.30 10.98
CA ILE A 213 6.50 -12.58 12.25
C ILE A 213 6.42 -14.06 12.68
N ASN A 214 5.29 -14.71 12.44
CA ASN A 214 5.04 -16.11 12.80
C ASN A 214 5.16 -17.07 11.60
N PHE A 215 5.63 -16.60 10.45
CA PHE A 215 5.72 -17.42 9.24
C PHE A 215 7.08 -18.13 9.11
N GLU A 216 7.03 -19.46 9.11
CA GLU A 216 8.21 -20.32 8.92
C GLU A 216 8.34 -20.81 7.47
N SER A 217 9.50 -20.56 6.85
CA SER A 217 9.79 -21.07 5.51
C SER A 217 10.45 -22.44 5.59
N LYS A 218 9.77 -23.49 5.11
CA LYS A 218 10.28 -24.87 5.10
C LYS A 218 10.65 -25.29 3.69
N TYR A 219 11.94 -25.50 3.43
CA TYR A 219 12.46 -25.98 2.15
C TYR A 219 12.70 -27.48 2.21
N ASN A 220 12.36 -28.18 1.12
CA ASN A 220 12.71 -29.59 0.94
C ASN A 220 14.16 -29.65 0.45
N LYS A 221 15.03 -30.35 1.19
CA LYS A 221 16.41 -30.58 0.76
C LYS A 221 16.37 -31.39 -0.54
N THR A 222 17.00 -30.85 -1.58
CA THR A 222 17.19 -31.55 -2.85
C THR A 222 18.67 -31.82 -3.01
N GLU A 223 19.04 -33.09 -3.10
CA GLU A 223 20.43 -33.46 -3.39
C GLU A 223 20.61 -33.48 -4.90
N ARG A 224 21.62 -32.75 -5.38
CA ARG A 224 22.04 -32.88 -6.77
C ARG A 224 22.89 -34.14 -6.86
N GLY A 225 22.42 -35.12 -7.61
CA GLY A 225 23.28 -36.23 -8.02
C GLY A 225 24.47 -35.68 -8.80
N PHE A 226 25.63 -36.29 -8.61
CA PHE A 226 26.79 -36.12 -9.46
C PHE A 226 26.96 -37.40 -10.27
N LEU A 227 27.47 -37.26 -11.49
CA LEU A 227 27.79 -38.41 -12.31
C LEU A 227 29.07 -39.06 -11.77
N ARG A 228 29.07 -40.39 -11.69
CA ARG A 228 30.29 -41.17 -11.51
C ARG A 228 31.08 -41.19 -12.82
N LEU A 229 32.35 -41.58 -12.76
CA LEU A 229 33.24 -41.58 -13.93
C LEU A 229 32.72 -42.49 -15.05
N ASP A 230 32.20 -43.65 -14.71
CA ASP A 230 31.57 -44.61 -15.62
C ASP A 230 30.29 -44.06 -16.26
N GLU A 231 29.44 -43.39 -15.47
CA GLU A 231 28.24 -42.72 -16.00
C GLU A 231 28.60 -41.57 -16.95
N LEU A 232 29.67 -40.83 -16.66
CA LEU A 232 30.18 -39.77 -17.52
C LEU A 232 30.72 -40.34 -18.85
N GLN A 233 31.55 -41.38 -18.78
CA GLN A 233 32.09 -42.06 -19.96
C GLN A 233 30.98 -42.65 -20.83
N ALA A 234 29.96 -43.24 -20.21
CA ALA A 234 28.79 -43.76 -20.94
C ALA A 234 28.03 -42.66 -21.70
N ILE A 235 27.95 -41.44 -21.15
CA ILE A 235 27.35 -40.28 -21.83
C ILE A 235 28.26 -39.81 -22.97
N GLU A 236 29.58 -39.77 -22.75
CA GLU A 236 30.58 -39.37 -23.75
C GLU A 236 30.65 -40.34 -24.94
N GLU A 237 30.42 -41.62 -24.74
CA GLU A 237 30.42 -42.62 -25.82
C GLU A 237 29.05 -42.74 -26.51
N LYS A 238 27.98 -42.20 -25.91
CA LYS A 238 26.63 -42.33 -26.45
C LYS A 238 26.47 -41.55 -27.75
N SER A 239 26.08 -42.24 -28.83
CA SER A 239 25.60 -41.60 -30.05
C SER A 239 24.09 -41.38 -29.97
N PHE A 240 23.65 -40.16 -30.30
CA PHE A 240 22.25 -39.80 -30.36
C PHE A 240 21.78 -39.76 -31.81
N ALA A 241 20.73 -40.51 -32.14
CA ALA A 241 20.12 -40.48 -33.48
C ALA A 241 19.52 -39.09 -33.82
N THR A 242 19.18 -38.30 -32.80
CA THR A 242 18.69 -36.93 -32.97
C THR A 242 19.86 -35.96 -33.06
N THR A 243 20.05 -35.33 -34.22
CA THR A 243 21.14 -34.38 -34.50
C THR A 243 21.24 -33.25 -33.47
N ARG A 244 20.10 -32.73 -32.99
CA ARG A 244 20.07 -31.68 -31.95
C ARG A 244 20.68 -32.16 -30.63
N LEU A 245 20.42 -33.39 -30.23
CA LEU A 245 20.96 -33.94 -28.97
C LEU A 245 22.44 -34.28 -29.10
N GLN A 246 22.86 -34.76 -30.28
CA GLN A 246 24.27 -34.98 -30.59
C GLN A 246 25.05 -33.66 -30.52
N LEU A 247 24.56 -32.60 -31.18
CA LEU A 247 25.19 -31.28 -31.14
C LEU A 247 25.30 -30.71 -29.72
N VAL A 248 24.27 -30.87 -28.88
CA VAL A 248 24.31 -30.40 -27.48
C VAL A 248 25.35 -31.17 -26.67
N LYS A 249 25.48 -32.48 -26.89
CA LYS A 249 26.52 -33.30 -26.25
C LYS A 249 27.92 -32.83 -26.67
N ASP A 250 28.13 -32.58 -27.96
CA ASP A 250 29.45 -32.20 -28.50
C ASP A 250 29.91 -30.78 -28.12
N LEU A 251 28.99 -29.93 -27.64
CA LEU A 251 29.26 -28.55 -27.20
C LEU A 251 29.55 -28.40 -25.70
N ILE A 252 29.29 -29.44 -24.91
CA ILE A 252 29.52 -29.48 -23.45
C ILE A 252 30.88 -30.11 -23.18
#